data_AF-K7KGP2-F1
#
_entry.id   AF-K7KGP2-F1
#
_cell.length_a   1.000
_cell.length_b   1.000
_cell.length_c   1.000
_cell.angle_alpha   90.00
_cell.angle_beta   90.00
_cell.angle_gamma   90.00
#
_symmetry.space_group_name_H-M   'P 1'
#
loop_
_entity.id
_entity.type
_entity.pdbx_description
1 polymer ?
#
loop_
_entity_poly.entity_id
_entity_poly.type
_entity_poly.pdbx_seq_one_letter_code
_entity_poly.pdbx_strand_id
1 'polypeptide(L)' 'MGWVRWVVHECELMITYVPIQIKLVDLSLLSAAEIDWLNNYHSLVWEKVSPLLDGSARQWLWNNTLPIVHEKI' A
#
# COMPACT_ATOMS: atom_id res chain seq x y z
N MET A 1 -37.84 10.51 -8.32
CA MET A 1 -36.83 9.49 -8.63
C MET A 1 -35.62 9.72 -7.73
N GLY A 2 -35.73 9.32 -6.46
CA GLY A 2 -34.61 9.16 -5.53
C GLY A 2 -34.43 7.67 -5.29
N TRP A 3 -33.38 7.25 -4.58
CA TRP A 3 -33.10 5.85 -4.22
C TRP A 3 -32.22 5.02 -5.18
N VAL A 4 -31.26 5.65 -5.88
CA VAL A 4 -30.13 4.90 -6.46
C VAL A 4 -28.81 5.49 -5.98
N ARG A 5 -28.63 5.56 -4.66
CA ARG A 5 -27.30 5.67 -4.04
C ARG A 5 -27.10 4.41 -3.21
N TRP A 6 -26.95 3.28 -3.90
CA TRP A 6 -26.57 2.02 -3.28
C TRP A 6 -25.20 2.21 -2.67
N VAL A 7 -25.19 2.43 -1.35
CA VAL A 7 -24.49 1.62 -0.34
C VAL A 7 -23.50 0.64 -0.96
N VAL A 8 -22.41 1.14 -1.54
CA VAL A 8 -21.15 0.42 -1.45
C VAL A 8 -20.72 0.68 -0.01
N HIS A 9 -21.17 -0.21 0.87
CA HIS A 9 -20.63 -0.32 2.20
C HIS A 9 -19.13 -0.50 1.99
N GLU A 10 -18.34 0.52 2.30
CA GLU A 10 -16.89 0.43 2.46
C GLU A 10 -16.67 -0.51 3.64
N CYS A 11 -16.84 -1.80 3.39
CA CYS A 11 -16.45 -2.83 4.33
C CYS A 11 -14.94 -2.86 4.26
N GLU A 12 -14.32 -1.94 5.01
CA GLU A 12 -12.93 -2.00 5.39
C GLU A 12 -12.79 -3.30 6.18
N LEU A 13 -12.58 -4.41 5.47
CA LEU A 13 -12.25 -5.67 6.10
C LEU A 13 -11.08 -5.39 7.04
N MET A 14 -11.17 -5.93 8.26
CA MET A 14 -10.10 -5.77 9.22
C MET A 14 -8.84 -6.41 8.66
N ILE A 15 -7.95 -5.59 8.10
CA ILE A 15 -6.65 -5.98 7.60
C ILE A 15 -5.58 -5.62 8.62
N THR A 16 -4.54 -6.44 8.70
CA THR A 16 -3.32 -6.07 9.40
C THR A 16 -2.42 -5.30 8.45
N TYR A 17 -2.14 -4.04 8.75
CA TYR A 17 -1.26 -3.19 7.93
C TYR A 17 0.20 -3.65 8.05
N VAL A 18 0.65 -4.45 7.08
CA VAL A 18 2.04 -4.90 6.95
C VAL A 18 2.52 -4.61 5.53
N PRO A 19 3.76 -4.13 5.33
CA PRO A 19 4.29 -3.90 3.99
C PRO A 19 4.33 -5.20 3.19
N ILE A 20 3.88 -5.14 1.93
CA ILE A 20 4.09 -6.24 0.97
C ILE A 20 5.55 -6.22 0.54
N GLN A 21 6.27 -7.34 0.68
CA GLN A 21 7.67 -7.41 0.32
C GLN A 21 7.86 -7.60 -1.19
N ILE A 22 8.63 -6.70 -1.79
CA ILE A 22 8.80 -6.59 -3.25
C ILE A 22 10.12 -7.16 -3.77
N LYS A 23 11.06 -7.53 -2.90
CA LYS A 23 12.42 -7.96 -3.29
C LYS A 23 12.46 -9.20 -4.19
N LEU A 24 11.40 -10.01 -4.16
CA LEU A 24 11.28 -11.24 -4.96
C LEU A 24 10.17 -11.12 -6.01
N VAL A 25 9.61 -9.93 -6.20
CA VAL A 25 8.59 -9.67 -7.21
C VAL A 25 9.29 -9.25 -8.49
N ASP A 26 8.97 -9.92 -9.60
CA ASP A 26 9.35 -9.46 -10.93
C ASP A 26 8.49 -8.26 -11.32
N LEU A 27 9.04 -7.06 -11.12
CA LEU A 27 8.33 -5.80 -11.38
C LEU A 27 7.94 -5.62 -12.85
N SER A 28 8.62 -6.31 -13.78
CA SER A 28 8.29 -6.23 -15.21
C SER A 28 6.96 -6.89 -15.57
N LEU A 29 6.44 -7.75 -14.67
CA LEU A 29 5.14 -8.39 -14.82
C LEU A 29 4.00 -7.54 -14.26
N LEU A 30 4.29 -6.45 -13.56
CA LEU A 30 3.28 -5.57 -13.00
C LEU A 30 2.93 -4.45 -13.97
N SER A 31 1.63 -4.24 -14.15
CA SER A 31 1.13 -3.06 -14.85
C SER A 31 1.35 -1.79 -14.02
N ALA A 32 1.33 -0.63 -14.69
CA ALA A 32 1.41 0.66 -14.01
C ALA A 32 0.32 0.83 -12.93
N ALA A 33 -0.90 0.34 -13.20
CA ALA A 33 -2.00 0.41 -12.24
C ALA A 33 -1.75 -0.45 -10.99
N GLU A 34 -1.11 -1.62 -11.14
CA GLU A 34 -0.75 -2.47 -10.01
C GLU A 34 0.39 -1.87 -9.19
N ILE A 35 1.37 -1.23 -9.84
CA ILE A 35 2.41 -0.46 -9.16
C ILE A 35 1.80 0.71 -8.37
N ASP A 36 0.88 1.47 -8.98
CA ASP A 36 0.18 2.57 -8.32
C ASP A 36 -0.63 2.07 -7.13
N TRP A 37 -1.34 0.95 -7.28
CA TRP A 37 -2.07 0.33 -6.19
C TRP A 37 -1.15 -0.09 -5.03
N LEU A 38 -0.01 -0.72 -5.34
CA LEU A 38 0.95 -1.17 -4.34
C LEU A 38 1.60 0.01 -3.60
N ASN A 39 1.92 1.07 -4.32
CA ASN A 39 2.43 2.32 -3.74
C ASN A 39 1.40 2.98 -2.81
N ASN A 40 0.13 3.01 -3.22
CA ASN A 40 -0.96 3.51 -2.38
C ASN A 40 -1.13 2.65 -1.11
N TYR A 41 -1.06 1.33 -1.24
CA TYR A 41 -1.14 0.42 -0.09
C TYR A 41 0.04 0.62 0.88
N HIS A 42 1.28 0.72 0.38
CA HIS A 42 2.45 1.02 1.22
C HIS A 42 2.34 2.39 1.92
N SER A 43 1.79 3.40 1.24
CA SER A 43 1.50 4.71 1.85
C SER A 43 0.52 4.59 3.03
N LEU A 44 -0.56 3.81 2.87
CA LEU A 44 -1.51 3.53 3.95
C LEU A 44 -0.84 2.81 5.13
N VAL A 45 0.00 1.81 4.86
CA VAL A 45 0.76 1.10 5.91
C VAL A 45 1.66 2.08 6.67
N TRP A 46 2.40 2.94 5.96
CA TRP A 46 3.23 3.97 6.57
C TRP A 46 2.39 4.93 7.44
N GLU A 47 1.29 5.45 6.92
CA GLU A 47 0.41 6.39 7.63
C GLU A 47 -0.14 5.78 8.92
N LYS A 48 -0.63 4.53 8.89
CA LYS A 48 -1.24 3.90 10.05
C LYS A 48 -0.24 3.40 11.08
N VAL A 49 0.91 2.88 10.64
CA VAL A 49 1.85 2.17 11.53
C VAL A 49 3.00 3.08 12.00
N SER A 50 3.49 4.01 11.18
CA SER A 50 4.66 4.82 11.55
C SER A 50 4.52 5.67 12.83
N PRO A 51 3.33 6.19 13.21
CA PRO A 51 3.17 6.92 14.47
C PRO A 51 3.29 6.04 15.72
N LEU A 52 3.14 4.72 15.56
CA LEU A 52 3.21 3.74 16.65
C LEU A 52 4.62 3.20 16.89
N LEU A 53 5.57 3.60 16.05
CA LEU A 53 6.95 3.13 16.06
C LEU A 53 7.92 4.29 16.27
N ASP A 54 9.08 3.96 16.84
CA ASP A 54 10.23 4.85 16.95
C ASP A 54 11.51 4.14 16.49
N GLY A 55 12.60 4.90 16.46
CA GLY A 55 13.95 4.40 16.21
C GLY A 55 14.08 3.50 14.98
N SER A 56 14.75 2.36 15.17
CA SER A 56 15.07 1.41 14.11
C SER A 56 13.83 0.75 13.50
N ALA A 57 12.77 0.53 14.28
CA ALA A 57 11.53 -0.06 13.79
C ALA A 57 10.82 0.87 12.81
N ARG A 58 10.74 2.17 13.12
CA ARG A 58 10.17 3.16 12.20
C ARG A 58 10.99 3.33 10.93
N GLN A 59 12.32 3.33 11.06
CA GLN A 59 13.21 3.40 9.90
C GLN A 59 13.10 2.15 9.02
N TRP A 60 12.96 0.98 9.63
CA TRP A 60 12.70 -0.26 8.89
C TRP A 60 11.39 -0.18 8.13
N LEU A 61 10.32 0.32 8.75
CA LEU A 61 9.03 0.50 8.09
C LEU A 61 9.16 1.44 6.89
N TRP A 62 9.79 2.61 7.08
CA TRP A 62 10.04 3.58 6.03
C TRP A 62 10.68 2.92 4.81
N ASN A 63 11.78 2.18 5.01
CA ASN A 63 12.51 1.53 3.93
C ASN A 63 11.68 0.47 3.17
N ASN A 64 10.70 -0.16 3.83
CA ASN A 64 9.86 -1.21 3.25
C ASN A 64 8.52 -0.69 2.71
N THR A 65 8.24 0.60 2.84
CA THR A 65 7.04 1.26 2.28
C THR A 65 7.38 2.38 1.29
N LEU A 66 8.62 2.42 0.79
CA LEU A 66 9.03 3.38 -0.23
C LEU A 66 8.33 3.06 -1.57
N PRO A 67 7.98 4.09 -2.36
CA PRO A 67 7.39 3.88 -3.68
C PRO A 67 8.30 3.08 -4.60
N ILE A 68 7.70 2.16 -5.35
CA ILE A 68 8.33 1.43 -6.44
C ILE A 68 8.33 2.32 -7.67
N VAL A 69 9.50 2.48 -8.26
CA VAL A 69 9.67 3.16 -9.55
C VAL A 69 9.83 2.07 -10.62
N HIS A 70 8.87 1.99 -11.53
CA HIS A 70 8.94 1.08 -12.66
C HIS A 70 9.78 1.70 -13.78
N GLU A 71 11.04 1.27 -13.92
CA GLU A 71 11.86 1.62 -15.07
C GLU A 71 11.29 0.90 -16.30
N LYS A 72 10.77 1.67 -17.27
CA LYS A 72 10.47 1.13 -18.60
C LYS A 72 11.80 0.75 -19.24
N ILE A 73 12.02 -0.54 -19.46
CA ILE A 73 13.05 -1.04 -20.38
C ILE A 73 12.59 -0.79 -21.81
#